data_AF-C7NEB9-F1
#
_entry.id   AF-C7NEB9-F1
#
_cell.length_a   1.000
_cell.length_b   1.000
_cell.length_c   1.000
_cell.angle_alpha   90.00
_cell.angle_beta   90.00
_cell.angle_gamma   90.00
#
_symmetry.space_group_name_H-M   'P 1'
#
loop_
_entity.id
_entity.type
_entity.pdbx_description
1 polymer ?
#
loop_
_entity_poly.entity_id
_entity_poly.type
_entity_poly.pdbx_seq_one_letter_code
_entity_poly.pdbx_strand_id
1 'polypeptide(L)' 'MSENNTEKQAIERYCLECCDDDKDKVKKCFYTRCPLWKYRLKKDKKIQEN' A
#
# COMPACT_ATOMS: atom_id res chain seq x y z
N MET A 1 13.73 5.39 -18.34
CA MET A 1 12.97 4.53 -17.40
C MET A 1 12.31 5.46 -16.42
N SER A 2 10.98 5.42 -16.33
CA SER A 2 10.20 6.38 -15.56
C SER A 2 10.45 6.18 -14.06
N GLU A 3 11.35 6.99 -13.52
CA GLU A 3 11.44 7.30 -12.11
C GLU A 3 10.07 7.77 -11.59
N ASN A 4 9.82 7.58 -10.30
CA ASN A 4 8.64 7.98 -9.52
C ASN A 4 7.57 6.90 -9.35
N ASN A 5 7.83 5.90 -8.50
CA ASN A 5 6.88 5.28 -7.53
C ASN A 5 7.43 3.99 -6.86
N THR A 6 8.74 3.76 -6.90
CA THR A 6 9.40 2.54 -6.36
C THR A 6 9.11 2.28 -4.90
N GLU A 7 9.16 3.29 -4.02
CA GLU A 7 8.93 3.06 -2.59
C GLU A 7 7.49 2.62 -2.30
N LYS A 8 6.51 3.21 -2.98
CA LYS A 8 5.10 2.81 -2.83
C LYS A 8 4.87 1.39 -3.32
N GLN A 9 5.40 1.07 -4.51
CA GLN A 9 5.31 -0.26 -5.09
C GLN A 9 6.02 -1.30 -4.22
N ALA A 10 7.17 -0.96 -3.62
CA ALA A 10 7.88 -1.81 -2.69
C ALA A 10 7.07 -2.07 -1.41
N ILE A 11 6.44 -1.04 -0.85
CA ILE A 11 5.57 -1.19 0.33
C ILE A 11 4.33 -2.03 0.01
N GLU A 12 3.67 -1.78 -1.13
CA GLU A 12 2.52 -2.58 -1.56
C GLU A 12 2.90 -4.03 -1.77
N ARG A 13 4.04 -4.30 -2.42
CA ARG A 13 4.56 -5.66 -2.62
C ARG A 13 4.89 -6.34 -1.29
N TYR A 14 5.57 -5.65 -0.38
CA TYR A 14 5.86 -6.17 0.95
C TYR A 14 4.58 -6.50 1.73
N CYS A 15 3.58 -5.62 1.68
CA CYS A 15 2.30 -5.86 2.33
C CYS A 15 1.55 -7.04 1.71
N LEU A 16 1.62 -7.22 0.38
CA LEU A 16 1.09 -8.37 -0.33
C LEU A 16 1.76 -9.66 0.13
N GLU A 17 3.10 -9.72 0.11
CA GLU A 17 3.85 -10.88 0.57
C GLU A 17 3.52 -11.24 2.04
N CYS A 18 3.36 -10.22 2.90
CA CYS A 18 2.96 -10.40 4.29
C CYS A 18 1.51 -10.91 4.47
N CYS A 19 0.63 -10.67 3.50
CA CYS A 19 -0.80 -11.02 3.55
C CYS A 19 -1.18 -12.09 2.52
N ASP A 20 -0.25 -12.99 2.16
CA ASP A 20 -0.52 -14.12 1.25
C ASP A 20 -0.95 -13.68 -0.17
N ASP A 21 -0.35 -12.59 -0.66
CA ASP A 21 -0.70 -11.88 -1.91
C ASP A 21 -2.17 -11.40 -1.98
N ASP A 22 -2.88 -11.42 -0.86
CA ASP A 22 -4.29 -11.08 -0.81
C ASP A 22 -4.49 -9.59 -0.47
N LYS A 23 -4.83 -8.82 -1.50
CA LYS A 23 -5.12 -7.38 -1.39
C LYS A 23 -6.22 -7.07 -0.38
N ASP A 24 -7.20 -7.95 -0.21
CA ASP A 24 -8.31 -7.73 0.72
C ASP A 24 -7.86 -7.94 2.17
N LYS A 25 -7.01 -8.94 2.42
CA LYS A 25 -6.32 -9.11 3.71
C LYS A 25 -5.39 -7.95 4.02
N VAL A 26 -4.68 -7.37 3.04
CA VAL A 26 -3.87 -6.16 3.26
C VAL A 26 -4.75 -5.00 3.72
N LYS A 27 -5.92 -4.78 3.11
CA LYS A 27 -6.87 -3.72 3.54
C LYS A 27 -7.38 -3.97 4.95
N LYS A 28 -7.73 -5.22 5.25
CA LYS A 28 -8.26 -5.69 6.54
C LYS A 28 -7.16 -6.05 7.57
N CYS A 29 -5.90 -5.72 7.29
CA CYS A 29 -4.79 -6.05 8.17
C CYS A 29 -4.99 -5.41 9.55
N PHE A 30 -5.09 -6.26 10.56
CA PHE A 30 -5.29 -5.88 11.97
C PHE A 30 -4.01 -5.38 12.65
N TYR A 31 -2.86 -5.49 12.00
CA TYR A 31 -1.57 -5.06 12.54
C TYR A 31 -1.38 -3.53 12.43
N THR A 32 -2.21 -2.79 13.16
CA THR A 32 -2.25 -1.31 13.18
C THR A 32 -0.95 -0.67 13.69
N ARG A 33 -0.13 -1.42 14.42
CA ARG A 33 1.19 -1.00 14.89
C ARG A 33 2.28 -1.07 13.81
N CYS A 34 1.99 -1.60 12.62
CA CYS A 34 2.96 -1.63 11.53
C CYS A 34 3.30 -0.19 11.09
N PRO A 35 4.59 0.20 11.00
CA PRO A 35 4.96 1.53 10.48
C PRO A 35 4.49 1.74 9.02
N LEU A 36 4.33 0.64 8.28
CA LEU A 36 3.83 0.62 6.90
C LEU A 36 2.29 0.60 6.81
N TRP A 37 1.57 0.45 7.92
CA TRP A 37 0.10 0.31 7.92
C TRP A 37 -0.59 1.47 7.20
N LYS A 38 -0.12 2.70 7.40
CA LYS A 38 -0.63 3.92 6.74
C LYS A 38 -0.35 4.00 5.23
N TYR A 39 0.54 3.15 4.72
CA TYR A 39 1.00 3.15 3.33
C TYR A 39 0.57 1.89 2.56
N ARG A 40 0.06 0.85 3.24
CA ARG A 40 -0.19 -0.51 2.75
C ARG A 40 -1.01 -0.66 1.46
N LEU A 41 -1.88 0.31 1.14
CA LEU A 41 -2.74 0.34 -0.05
C LEU A 41 -3.29 1.76 -0.23
N LYS A 42 -2.39 2.74 -0.32
CA LYS A 42 -2.81 4.14 -0.44
C LYS A 42 -3.32 4.36 -1.88
N LYS A 43 -4.64 4.29 -2.08
CA LYS A 43 -5.28 4.84 -3.28
C LYS A 43 -4.82 6.29 -3.39
N ASP A 44 -4.17 6.63 -4.50
CA ASP A 44 -4.05 8.01 -4.92
C ASP A 44 -5.48 8.56 -5.03
N LYS A 45 -5.95 9.23 -3.97
CA LYS A 45 -6.98 10.23 -4.14
C LYS A 45 -6.30 11.28 -5.00
N LYS A 46 -6.43 11.16 -6.32
CA LYS A 46 -6.37 12.34 -7.18
C LYS A 46 -7.37 13.31 -6.56
N ILE A 47 -6.86 14.37 -5.96
CA ILE A 47 -7.64 15.55 -5.64
C ILE A 47 -8.14 16.02 -7.00
N GLN A 48 -9.36 15.64 -7.38
CA GLN A 48 -10.09 16.37 -8.42
C GLN A 48 -10.57 17.63 -7.72
N GLU A 49 -9.79 18.69 -7.89
CA GLU A 49 -10.26 20.06 -7.75
C GLU A 49 -11.29 20.28 -8.87
N ASN A 50 -12.53 20.58 -8.48
CA ASN A 50 -13.51 21.24 -9.34
C ASN A 50 -14.49 22.04 -8.50
#